data_AF-A0A7Y2HCN8-F1
#
_entry.id   AF-A0A7Y2HCN8-F1
#
_cell.length_a   1.000
_cell.length_b   1.000
_cell.length_c   1.000
_cell.angle_alpha   90.00
_cell.angle_beta   90.00
_cell.angle_gamma   90.00
#
_symmetry.space_group_name_H-M   'P 1'
#
loop_
_entity.id
_entity.type
_entity.pdbx_description
1 polymer ?
#
loop_
_entity_poly.entity_id
_entity_poly.type
_entity_poly.pdbx_seq_one_letter_code
_entity_poly.pdbx_strand_id
1 'polypeptide(L)'
;MFTYPEHIVQPLNDKINVFKFSPAVAYIFSLCSGISEEMIMATKIYPRTFLRFIPLYRAVHGGGAITLGSKNWQSITLTENFFSNDSDKYGRAAYANAHQSWMRLCAHEIGHIKHTQKYGWLFWYLLVFAYEYMRYGHDGSSLEAEAEQVSKEYTRFNSFVNSCISPEALQKLLEVNIDEKFKKEKILAWWQQFKNA
;
A
#
# COMPACT_ATOMS: atom_id res chain seq x y z
N MET A 1 -17.09 1.02 13.62
CA MET A 1 -16.34 -0.16 13.13
C MET A 1 -15.64 0.26 11.85
N PHE A 2 -14.38 -0.12 11.65
CA PHE A 2 -13.69 0.19 10.40
C PHE A 2 -14.19 -0.71 9.27
N THR A 3 -14.28 -0.17 8.06
CA THR A 3 -14.55 -0.94 6.84
C THR A 3 -13.29 -0.95 6.00
N TYR A 4 -12.87 -2.10 5.50
CA TYR A 4 -11.63 -2.25 4.76
C TYR A 4 -11.72 -3.47 3.83
N PRO A 5 -10.90 -3.54 2.78
CA PRO A 5 -10.89 -4.68 1.86
C PRO A 5 -10.13 -5.85 2.49
N GLU A 6 -10.86 -6.85 2.99
CA GLU A 6 -10.31 -8.01 3.72
C GLU A 6 -9.32 -8.84 2.89
N HIS A 7 -9.45 -8.80 1.56
CA HIS A 7 -8.53 -9.43 0.62
C HIS A 7 -7.19 -8.71 0.51
N ILE A 8 -7.10 -7.44 0.92
CA ILE A 8 -5.85 -6.64 0.92
C ILE A 8 -5.23 -6.64 2.31
N VAL A 9 -6.03 -6.37 3.35
CA VAL A 9 -5.54 -6.26 4.73
C VAL A 9 -6.41 -7.05 5.71
N GLN A 10 -5.77 -7.60 6.74
CA GLN A 10 -6.41 -8.39 7.78
C GLN A 10 -6.06 -7.84 9.18
N PRO A 11 -6.98 -7.89 10.16
CA PRO A 11 -6.68 -7.53 11.53
C PRO A 11 -5.51 -8.33 12.10
N LEU A 12 -4.65 -7.66 12.86
CA LEU A 12 -3.55 -8.27 13.60
C LEU A 12 -4.05 -8.71 14.99
N ASN A 13 -4.63 -9.91 15.07
CA ASN A 13 -5.20 -10.52 16.29
C ASN A 13 -6.25 -9.59 16.95
N ASP A 14 -6.35 -9.62 18.28
CA ASP A 14 -7.28 -8.81 19.09
C ASP A 14 -6.91 -7.32 19.18
N LYS A 15 -5.86 -6.88 18.47
CA LYS A 15 -5.46 -5.47 18.48
C LYS A 15 -6.39 -4.67 17.60
N ILE A 16 -7.36 -4.04 18.25
CA ILE A 16 -8.26 -3.06 17.66
C ILE A 16 -7.40 -2.02 16.90
N ASN A 17 -7.65 -1.90 15.59
CA ASN A 17 -7.06 -0.90 14.70
C ASN A 17 -5.61 -1.15 14.27
N VAL A 18 -5.16 -2.40 14.26
CA VAL A 18 -3.89 -2.78 13.66
C VAL A 18 -4.13 -3.86 12.63
N PHE A 19 -3.56 -3.69 11.44
CA PHE A 19 -3.74 -4.58 10.31
C PHE A 19 -2.38 -5.04 9.76
N LYS A 20 -2.41 -6.08 8.95
CA LYS A 20 -1.30 -6.59 8.14
C LYS A 20 -1.80 -6.87 6.72
N PHE A 21 -0.91 -6.93 5.74
CA PHE A 21 -1.29 -7.36 4.39
C PHE A 21 -1.71 -8.83 4.38
N SER A 22 -2.59 -9.18 3.45
CA SER A 22 -2.83 -10.58 3.10
C SER A 22 -1.59 -11.18 2.41
N PRO A 23 -1.34 -12.50 2.51
CA PRO A 23 -0.16 -13.12 1.92
C PRO A 23 -0.01 -12.89 0.42
N ALA A 24 -1.09 -13.03 -0.36
CA ALA A 24 -1.06 -12.78 -1.80
C ALA A 24 -0.76 -11.31 -2.14
N VAL A 25 -1.27 -10.34 -1.38
CA VAL A 25 -0.95 -8.92 -1.59
C VAL A 25 0.50 -8.62 -1.22
N ALA A 26 1.00 -9.16 -0.11
CA ALA A 26 2.41 -9.02 0.24
C ALA A 26 3.33 -9.60 -0.84
N TYR A 27 2.92 -10.71 -1.47
CA TYR A 27 3.65 -11.31 -2.58
C TYR A 27 3.67 -10.42 -3.84
N ILE A 28 2.53 -9.81 -4.21
CA ILE A 28 2.48 -8.82 -5.30
C ILE A 28 3.44 -7.66 -5.04
N PHE A 29 3.41 -7.11 -3.82
CA PHE A 29 4.29 -6.00 -3.47
C PHE A 29 5.77 -6.41 -3.42
N SER A 30 6.08 -7.64 -2.99
CA SER A 30 7.43 -8.19 -3.05
C SER A 30 7.95 -8.24 -4.48
N LEU A 31 7.13 -8.73 -5.43
CA LEU A 31 7.49 -8.76 -6.85
C LEU A 31 7.73 -7.35 -7.43
N CYS A 32 6.89 -6.36 -7.06
CA CYS A 32 6.99 -5.00 -7.58
C CYS A 32 8.16 -4.20 -6.98
N SER A 33 8.51 -4.44 -5.72
CA SER A 33 9.49 -3.62 -4.98
C SER A 33 10.86 -4.28 -4.82
N GLY A 34 10.93 -5.61 -4.91
CA GLY A 34 12.10 -6.40 -4.54
C GLY A 34 12.31 -6.53 -3.03
N ILE A 35 11.40 -6.02 -2.20
CA ILE A 35 11.44 -6.17 -0.73
C ILE A 35 10.92 -7.55 -0.36
N SER A 36 11.54 -8.20 0.62
CA SER A 36 11.15 -9.55 1.01
C SER A 36 9.68 -9.61 1.47
N GLU A 37 8.99 -10.68 1.08
CA GLU A 37 7.59 -10.89 1.46
C GLU A 37 7.42 -10.92 2.98
N GLU A 38 8.37 -11.54 3.70
CA GLU A 38 8.40 -11.59 5.17
C GLU A 38 8.36 -10.18 5.78
N MET A 39 9.14 -9.23 5.24
CA MET A 39 9.17 -7.87 5.74
C MET A 39 7.86 -7.13 5.46
N ILE A 40 7.28 -7.34 4.28
CA ILE A 40 5.99 -6.75 3.92
C ILE A 40 4.90 -7.31 4.84
N MET A 41 4.90 -8.62 5.10
CA MET A 41 3.98 -9.28 6.03
C MET A 41 4.15 -8.82 7.49
N ALA A 42 5.36 -8.46 7.89
CA ALA A 42 5.65 -7.91 9.22
C ALA A 42 5.28 -6.41 9.35
N THR A 43 4.96 -5.73 8.25
CA THR A 43 4.60 -4.30 8.27
C THR A 43 3.23 -4.10 8.89
N LYS A 44 3.17 -3.26 9.92
CA LYS A 44 1.92 -2.95 10.60
C LYS A 44 1.20 -1.79 9.94
N ILE A 45 -0.07 -1.98 9.64
CA ILE A 45 -0.91 -0.98 8.98
C ILE A 45 -1.89 -0.41 10.00
N TYR A 46 -1.99 0.90 10.06
CA TYR A 46 -2.83 1.62 11.02
C TYR A 46 -3.78 2.58 10.29
N PRO A 47 -5.03 2.70 10.74
CA PRO A 47 -5.83 3.86 10.43
C PRO A 47 -5.29 5.06 11.22
N ARG A 48 -5.37 6.24 10.60
CA ARG A 48 -5.11 7.49 11.30
C ARG A 48 -6.19 7.71 12.35
N THR A 49 -5.76 8.07 13.55
CA THR A 49 -6.62 8.33 14.71
C THR A 49 -6.10 9.56 15.46
N PHE A 50 -6.84 10.02 16.48
CA PHE A 50 -6.33 11.09 17.35
C PHE A 50 -4.98 10.74 18.00
N LEU A 51 -4.76 9.48 18.38
CA LEU A 51 -3.50 9.01 18.98
C LEU A 51 -2.39 8.78 17.95
N ARG A 52 -2.74 8.61 16.68
CA ARG A 52 -1.81 8.42 15.55
C ARG A 52 -2.26 9.31 14.40
N PHE A 53 -1.94 10.60 14.52
CA PHE A 53 -2.54 11.69 13.73
C PHE A 53 -1.77 12.06 12.45
N ILE A 54 -0.63 11.42 12.19
CA ILE A 54 0.18 11.60 10.96
C ILE A 54 -0.19 10.46 9.99
N PRO A 55 -0.37 10.72 8.68
CA PRO A 55 -0.07 11.98 7.97
C PRO A 55 -1.13 13.06 8.20
N LEU A 56 -0.81 14.33 7.97
CA LEU A 56 -1.74 15.48 8.15
C LEU A 56 -2.65 15.75 6.92
N TYR A 57 -2.62 14.88 5.90
CA TYR A 57 -3.47 15.00 4.70
C TYR A 57 -4.95 15.06 5.08
N ARG A 58 -5.74 15.88 4.37
CA ARG A 58 -7.18 15.95 4.63
C ARG A 58 -7.87 14.75 3.97
N ALA A 59 -8.45 13.87 4.79
CA ALA A 59 -9.13 12.65 4.34
C ALA A 59 -10.31 12.93 3.38
N VAL A 60 -10.95 14.10 3.51
CA VAL A 60 -12.01 14.57 2.60
C VAL A 60 -11.51 14.98 1.21
N HIS A 61 -10.20 15.17 1.05
CA HIS A 61 -9.54 15.58 -0.21
C HIS A 61 -8.63 14.46 -0.73
N GLY A 62 -9.11 13.22 -0.69
CA GLY A 62 -8.36 12.02 -1.09
C GLY A 62 -7.51 11.40 0.02
N GLY A 63 -7.05 12.19 1.00
CA GLY A 63 -6.23 11.66 2.09
C GLY A 63 -4.83 11.25 1.65
N GLY A 64 -4.25 10.24 2.29
CA GLY A 64 -2.90 9.75 1.97
C GLY A 64 -2.39 8.76 3.00
N ALA A 65 -1.09 8.47 2.94
CA ALA A 65 -0.44 7.59 3.89
C ALA A 65 0.96 8.10 4.27
N ILE A 66 1.57 7.43 5.24
CA ILE A 66 2.98 7.61 5.59
C ILE A 66 3.56 6.28 6.04
N THR A 67 4.78 6.01 5.59
CA THR A 67 5.59 4.87 6.03
C THR A 67 6.62 5.33 7.04
N LEU A 68 6.62 4.69 8.20
CA LEU A 68 7.59 4.92 9.27
C LEU A 68 8.23 3.60 9.65
N GLY A 69 9.53 3.63 9.91
CA GLY A 69 10.24 2.42 10.31
C GLY A 69 11.72 2.62 10.52
N SER A 70 12.37 1.51 10.84
CA SER A 70 13.81 1.34 10.97
C SER A 70 14.19 -0.02 10.38
N LYS A 71 15.46 -0.42 10.45
CA LYS A 71 15.89 -1.75 10.01
C LYS A 71 15.08 -2.91 10.63
N ASN A 72 14.53 -2.72 11.83
CA ASN A 72 13.91 -3.78 12.63
C ASN A 72 12.37 -3.72 12.70
N TRP A 73 11.74 -2.66 12.20
CA TRP A 73 10.28 -2.54 12.22
C TRP A 73 9.79 -1.57 11.16
N GLN A 74 8.60 -1.84 10.61
CA GLN A 74 7.93 -1.00 9.62
C GLN A 74 6.47 -0.79 10.00
N SER A 75 5.93 0.38 9.69
CA SER A 75 4.51 0.64 9.77
C SER A 75 4.04 1.63 8.71
N ILE A 76 2.81 1.43 8.25
CA ILE A 76 2.10 2.35 7.35
C ILE A 76 0.92 2.92 8.13
N THR A 77 0.70 4.22 8.07
CA THR A 77 -0.52 4.85 8.57
C THR A 77 -1.28 5.47 7.41
N LEU A 78 -2.51 5.01 7.15
CA LEU A 78 -3.38 5.60 6.12
C LEU A 78 -4.41 6.52 6.79
N THR A 79 -4.83 7.57 6.09
CA THR A 79 -5.94 8.42 6.53
C THR A 79 -7.24 7.63 6.68
N GLU A 80 -8.09 8.08 7.60
CA GLU A 80 -9.30 7.38 8.05
C GLU A 80 -10.33 7.09 6.94
N ASN A 81 -10.29 7.82 5.82
CA ASN A 81 -11.16 7.58 4.66
C ASN A 81 -10.85 6.26 3.94
N PHE A 82 -9.62 5.74 4.05
CA PHE A 82 -9.30 4.40 3.56
C PHE A 82 -10.05 3.32 4.33
N PHE A 83 -10.44 3.60 5.58
CA PHE A 83 -11.14 2.66 6.45
C PHE A 83 -12.63 2.98 6.62
N SER A 84 -13.22 3.75 5.71
CA SER A 84 -14.61 4.18 5.79
C SER A 84 -15.33 4.17 4.43
N ASN A 85 -16.58 3.71 4.44
CA ASN A 85 -17.55 3.83 3.34
C ASN A 85 -18.51 5.01 3.52
N ASP A 86 -18.25 5.91 4.48
CA ASP A 86 -19.10 7.07 4.77
C ASP A 86 -18.95 8.12 3.65
N SER A 87 -19.81 8.01 2.63
CA SER A 87 -19.85 8.93 1.50
C SER A 87 -20.37 10.31 1.87
N ASP A 88 -21.14 10.44 2.95
CA ASP A 88 -21.62 11.75 3.41
C ASP A 88 -20.47 12.57 3.98
N LYS A 89 -19.56 11.91 4.70
CA LYS A 89 -18.37 12.54 5.28
C LYS A 89 -17.24 12.72 4.28
N TYR A 90 -16.94 11.72 3.45
CA TYR A 90 -15.76 11.72 2.59
C TYR A 90 -16.06 11.83 1.09
N GLY A 91 -17.33 11.84 0.68
CA GLY A 91 -17.72 11.90 -0.74
C GLY A 91 -17.08 10.78 -1.55
N ARG A 92 -16.47 11.15 -2.69
CA ARG A 92 -15.72 10.22 -3.56
C ARG A 92 -14.41 9.71 -2.96
N ALA A 93 -13.99 10.24 -1.79
CA ALA A 93 -12.79 9.82 -1.09
C ALA A 93 -13.04 8.71 -0.06
N ALA A 94 -14.27 8.22 0.09
CA ALA A 94 -14.57 7.03 0.90
C ALA A 94 -14.01 5.77 0.21
N TYR A 95 -12.82 5.34 0.63
CA TYR A 95 -12.00 4.36 -0.10
C TYR A 95 -12.02 2.95 0.48
N ALA A 96 -12.84 2.66 1.49
CA ALA A 96 -12.88 1.32 2.09
C ALA A 96 -13.12 0.17 1.09
N ASN A 97 -13.88 0.42 0.02
CA ASN A 97 -14.11 -0.56 -1.04
C ASN A 97 -13.31 -0.28 -2.34
N ALA A 98 -12.43 0.73 -2.33
CA ALA A 98 -11.70 1.16 -3.53
C ALA A 98 -10.39 0.37 -3.70
N HIS A 99 -10.50 -0.85 -4.24
CA HIS A 99 -9.38 -1.79 -4.40
C HIS A 99 -8.13 -1.15 -5.03
N GLN A 100 -8.30 -0.45 -6.16
CA GLN A 100 -7.17 0.18 -6.87
C GLN A 100 -6.54 1.32 -6.07
N SER A 101 -7.32 2.12 -5.34
CA SER A 101 -6.80 3.18 -4.47
C SER A 101 -5.95 2.59 -3.35
N TRP A 102 -6.43 1.51 -2.73
CA TRP A 102 -5.68 0.78 -1.70
C TRP A 102 -4.37 0.19 -2.23
N MET A 103 -4.44 -0.56 -3.33
CA MET A 103 -3.26 -1.24 -3.87
C MET A 103 -2.19 -0.26 -4.34
N ARG A 104 -2.58 0.82 -5.03
CA ARG A 104 -1.63 1.83 -5.52
C ARG A 104 -0.97 2.61 -4.38
N LEU A 105 -1.76 3.08 -3.41
CA LEU A 105 -1.19 3.82 -2.27
C LEU A 105 -0.30 2.90 -1.44
N CYS A 106 -0.74 1.67 -1.15
CA CYS A 106 0.10 0.73 -0.39
C CYS A 106 1.37 0.38 -1.16
N ALA A 107 1.33 0.16 -2.48
CA ALA A 107 2.52 -0.09 -3.29
C ALA A 107 3.53 1.06 -3.19
N HIS A 108 3.05 2.31 -3.26
CA HIS A 108 3.87 3.50 -3.04
C HIS A 108 4.53 3.48 -1.65
N GLU A 109 3.74 3.25 -0.59
CA GLU A 109 4.24 3.17 0.78
C GLU A 109 5.25 2.02 1.01
N ILE A 110 5.06 0.87 0.35
CA ILE A 110 6.05 -0.22 0.36
C ILE A 110 7.38 0.25 -0.23
N GLY A 111 7.37 1.09 -1.25
CA GLY A 111 8.59 1.66 -1.81
C GLY A 111 9.45 2.40 -0.77
N HIS A 112 8.81 3.09 0.18
CA HIS A 112 9.50 3.78 1.28
C HIS A 112 10.16 2.82 2.29
N ILE A 113 9.72 1.57 2.40
CA ILE A 113 10.37 0.56 3.26
C ILE A 113 11.82 0.29 2.81
N LYS A 114 12.08 0.33 1.50
CA LYS A 114 13.46 0.18 0.98
C LYS A 114 14.38 1.27 1.54
N HIS A 115 13.86 2.47 1.77
CA HIS A 115 14.61 3.60 2.31
C HIS A 115 14.80 3.51 3.82
N THR A 116 13.81 3.01 4.58
CA THR A 116 13.98 2.78 6.03
C THR A 116 15.10 1.76 6.31
N GLN A 117 15.27 0.75 5.46
CA GLN A 117 16.38 -0.20 5.55
C GLN A 117 17.73 0.45 5.27
N LYS A 118 17.79 1.32 4.24
CA LYS A 118 19.02 1.98 3.78
C LYS A 118 19.52 3.05 4.78
N TYR A 119 18.62 3.87 5.31
CA TYR A 119 18.99 5.07 6.07
C TYR A 119 18.73 4.98 7.59
N GLY A 120 18.11 3.88 8.07
CA GLY A 120 17.97 3.60 9.50
C GLY A 120 16.86 4.40 10.21
N TRP A 121 16.67 5.69 9.91
CA TRP A 121 15.63 6.58 10.46
C TRP A 121 14.98 7.47 9.37
N LEU A 122 14.03 6.91 8.61
CA LEU A 122 13.28 7.64 7.57
C LEU A 122 12.39 8.77 8.14
N PHE A 123 12.08 8.72 9.44
CA PHE A 123 11.27 9.71 10.14
C PHE A 123 11.85 11.14 10.07
N TRP A 124 13.18 11.30 10.12
CA TRP A 124 13.80 12.62 9.97
C TRP A 124 13.84 13.11 8.52
N TYR A 125 13.87 12.17 7.56
CA TYR A 125 13.89 12.49 6.13
C TYR A 125 12.51 12.92 5.61
N LEU A 126 11.42 12.28 6.09
CA LEU A 126 10.03 12.68 5.78
C LEU A 126 9.66 14.07 6.35
N LEU A 127 10.29 14.50 7.45
CA LEU A 127 10.16 15.87 7.99
C LEU A 127 10.85 16.93 7.12
N VAL A 128 12.01 16.60 6.53
CA VAL A 128 12.71 17.44 5.54
C VAL A 128 11.95 17.44 4.21
N PHE A 129 11.36 16.31 3.83
CA PHE A 129 10.54 16.17 2.63
C PHE A 129 9.28 17.03 2.68
N ALA A 130 8.54 17.00 3.79
CA ALA A 130 7.37 17.86 4.01
C ALA A 130 7.74 19.35 4.00
N TYR A 131 8.93 19.71 4.47
CA TYR A 131 9.46 21.08 4.42
C TYR A 131 9.85 21.53 3.00
N GLU A 132 10.46 20.66 2.19
CA GLU A 132 10.78 20.96 0.77
C GLU A 132 9.53 20.97 -0.12
N TYR A 133 8.54 20.11 0.17
CA TYR A 133 7.23 20.09 -0.47
C TYR A 133 6.49 21.43 -0.34
N MET A 134 6.61 22.09 0.82
CA MET A 134 6.04 23.41 1.09
C MET A 134 6.78 24.56 0.39
N ARG A 135 8.03 24.34 -0.07
CA ARG A 135 8.94 25.40 -0.56
C ARG A 135 9.24 25.32 -2.07
N TYR A 136 9.22 24.14 -2.70
CA TYR A 136 9.73 23.93 -4.07
C TYR A 136 8.80 23.22 -5.07
N GLY A 137 7.70 22.57 -4.64
CA GLY A 137 6.75 21.90 -5.54
C GLY A 137 7.10 20.44 -5.92
N HIS A 138 6.15 19.78 -6.59
CA HIS A 138 5.84 18.33 -6.55
C HIS A 138 6.89 17.32 -7.08
N ASP A 139 7.88 17.73 -7.90
CA ASP A 139 8.58 16.81 -8.83
C ASP A 139 10.06 16.53 -8.50
N GLY A 140 10.56 16.97 -7.35
CA GLY A 140 12.01 17.15 -7.17
C GLY A 140 12.83 16.01 -6.56
N SER A 141 12.22 15.07 -5.83
CA SER A 141 13.01 14.21 -4.94
C SER A 141 13.01 12.72 -5.29
N SER A 142 14.23 12.19 -5.35
CA SER A 142 14.55 10.84 -5.81
C SER A 142 13.87 9.75 -5.00
N LEU A 143 13.64 9.95 -3.70
CA LEU A 143 13.01 8.92 -2.87
C LEU A 143 11.52 8.76 -3.18
N GLU A 144 10.75 9.85 -3.34
CA GLU A 144 9.35 9.73 -3.77
C GLU A 144 9.24 9.20 -5.20
N ALA A 145 10.19 9.55 -6.07
CA ALA A 145 10.27 8.97 -7.41
C ALA A 145 10.54 7.45 -7.37
N GLU A 146 11.42 6.99 -6.47
CA GLU A 146 11.67 5.56 -6.23
C GLU A 146 10.45 4.84 -5.63
N ALA A 147 9.75 5.47 -4.68
CA ALA A 147 8.53 4.91 -4.10
C ALA A 147 7.41 4.80 -5.15
N GLU A 148 7.27 5.84 -5.96
CA GLU A 148 6.31 5.89 -7.06
C GLU A 148 6.59 4.85 -8.15
N GLN A 149 7.85 4.44 -8.36
CA GLN A 149 8.16 3.34 -9.28
C GLN A 149 7.49 2.04 -8.87
N VAL A 150 7.35 1.75 -7.57
CA VAL A 150 6.68 0.53 -7.08
C VAL A 150 5.18 0.57 -7.40
N SER A 151 4.53 1.71 -7.18
CA SER A 151 3.12 1.93 -7.56
C SER A 151 2.91 1.83 -9.08
N LYS A 152 3.81 2.41 -9.87
CA LYS A 152 3.80 2.32 -11.34
C LYS A 152 3.97 0.88 -11.81
N GLU A 153 4.87 0.12 -11.20
CA GLU A 153 5.10 -1.28 -11.57
C GLU A 153 3.90 -2.16 -11.24
N TYR A 154 3.28 -1.98 -10.06
CA TYR A 154 1.99 -2.60 -9.74
C TYR A 154 0.92 -2.24 -10.78
N THR A 155 0.81 -0.96 -11.13
CA THR A 155 -0.17 -0.48 -12.11
C THR A 155 0.03 -1.14 -13.46
N ARG A 156 1.28 -1.21 -13.96
CA ARG A 156 1.62 -1.88 -15.22
C ARG A 156 1.29 -3.37 -15.18
N PHE A 157 1.65 -4.06 -14.10
CA PHE A 157 1.33 -5.47 -13.93
C PHE A 157 -0.18 -5.72 -13.92
N ASN A 158 -0.94 -4.94 -13.15
CA ASN A 158 -2.39 -5.06 -13.08
C ASN A 158 -3.05 -4.73 -14.44
N SER A 159 -2.56 -3.72 -15.16
CA SER A 159 -3.00 -3.42 -16.52
C SER A 159 -2.72 -4.57 -17.48
N PHE A 160 -1.53 -5.18 -17.43
CA PHE A 160 -1.22 -6.38 -18.22
C PHE A 160 -2.19 -7.52 -17.91
N VAL A 161 -2.42 -7.83 -16.63
CA VAL A 161 -3.35 -8.89 -16.22
C VAL A 161 -4.77 -8.63 -16.73
N ASN A 162 -5.24 -7.38 -16.64
CA ASN A 162 -6.55 -7.00 -17.13
C ASN A 162 -6.68 -7.13 -18.67
N SER A 163 -5.63 -6.81 -19.41
CA SER A 163 -5.63 -6.86 -20.88
C SER A 163 -5.38 -8.25 -21.45
N CYS A 164 -4.53 -9.06 -20.81
CA CYS A 164 -4.07 -10.34 -21.37
C CYS A 164 -4.73 -11.56 -20.73
N ILE A 165 -5.24 -11.46 -19.51
CA ILE A 165 -5.86 -12.59 -18.79
C ILE A 165 -7.37 -12.43 -18.77
N SER A 166 -7.88 -11.46 -18.01
CA SER A 166 -9.28 -11.01 -18.07
C SER A 166 -9.47 -9.76 -17.22
N PRO A 167 -10.51 -8.94 -17.48
CA PRO A 167 -10.84 -7.79 -16.66
C PRO A 167 -10.95 -8.15 -15.16
N GLU A 168 -10.30 -7.34 -14.33
CA GLU A 168 -10.24 -7.46 -12.87
C GLU A 168 -9.73 -8.81 -12.35
N ALA A 169 -9.00 -9.60 -13.16
CA ALA A 169 -8.57 -10.94 -12.79
C ALA A 169 -7.75 -10.97 -11.49
N LEU A 170 -6.88 -9.98 -11.29
CA LEU A 170 -6.07 -9.88 -10.07
C LEU A 170 -6.94 -9.64 -8.84
N GLN A 171 -7.90 -8.70 -8.91
CA GLN A 171 -8.81 -8.43 -7.81
C GLN A 171 -9.68 -9.65 -7.49
N LYS A 172 -10.27 -10.29 -8.52
CA LYS A 172 -11.09 -11.50 -8.36
C LYS A 172 -10.31 -12.65 -7.71
N LEU A 173 -9.04 -12.83 -8.10
CA LEU A 173 -8.16 -13.83 -7.50
C LEU A 173 -7.87 -13.55 -6.01
N LEU A 174 -7.71 -12.28 -5.64
CA LEU A 174 -7.47 -11.91 -4.25
C LEU A 174 -8.73 -12.11 -3.38
N GLU A 175 -9.91 -11.79 -3.92
CA GLU A 175 -11.21 -11.87 -3.23
C GLU A 175 -11.72 -13.30 -3.02
N VAL A 176 -11.38 -14.23 -3.92
CA VAL A 176 -11.88 -15.60 -3.80
C VAL A 176 -11.25 -16.33 -2.60
N ASN A 177 -12.07 -17.06 -1.85
CA ASN A 177 -11.64 -17.84 -0.69
C ASN A 177 -11.01 -19.18 -1.10
N ILE A 178 -9.77 -19.10 -1.58
CA ILE A 178 -8.92 -20.26 -1.90
C ILE A 178 -7.58 -20.13 -1.21
N ASP A 179 -6.84 -21.23 -1.20
CA ASP A 179 -5.51 -21.30 -0.59
C ASP A 179 -4.54 -20.21 -1.11
N GLU A 180 -3.83 -19.57 -0.18
CA GLU A 180 -2.94 -18.45 -0.48
C GLU A 180 -1.71 -18.88 -1.30
N LYS A 181 -1.24 -20.13 -1.16
CA LYS A 181 -0.15 -20.64 -2.00
C LYS A 181 -0.63 -20.76 -3.44
N PHE A 182 -1.85 -21.24 -3.67
CA PHE A 182 -2.42 -21.28 -5.02
C PHE A 182 -2.57 -19.87 -5.62
N LYS A 183 -3.03 -18.87 -4.85
CA LYS A 183 -3.08 -17.47 -5.32
C LYS A 183 -1.69 -16.98 -5.76
N LYS A 184 -0.66 -17.23 -4.95
CA LYS A 184 0.72 -16.83 -5.26
C LYS A 184 1.27 -17.53 -6.49
N GLU A 185 0.99 -18.82 -6.70
CA GLU A 185 1.39 -19.55 -7.90
C GLU A 185 0.77 -18.93 -9.17
N LYS A 186 -0.51 -18.55 -9.12
CA LYS A 186 -1.19 -17.84 -10.22
C LYS A 186 -0.58 -16.45 -10.47
N ILE A 187 -0.34 -15.68 -9.41
CA ILE A 187 0.31 -14.37 -9.49
C ILE A 187 1.70 -14.50 -10.11
N LEU A 188 2.50 -15.48 -9.71
CA LEU A 188 3.84 -15.72 -10.26
C LEU A 188 3.77 -16.06 -11.77
N ALA A 189 2.84 -16.93 -12.16
CA ALA A 189 2.67 -17.27 -13.58
C ALA A 189 2.31 -16.04 -14.42
N TRP A 190 1.41 -15.18 -13.93
CA TRP A 190 1.08 -13.93 -14.61
C TRP A 190 2.24 -12.93 -14.61
N TRP A 191 2.99 -12.85 -13.52
CA TRP A 191 4.16 -11.99 -13.41
C TRP A 191 5.25 -12.39 -14.40
N GLN A 192 5.52 -13.69 -14.56
CA GLN A 192 6.47 -14.19 -15.55
C GLN A 192 6.04 -13.85 -16.99
N GLN A 193 4.74 -13.97 -17.30
CA GLN A 193 4.22 -13.54 -18.59
C GLN A 193 4.40 -12.03 -18.79
N PHE A 194 4.09 -11.22 -17.78
CA PHE A 194 4.29 -9.77 -17.81
C PHE A 194 5.76 -9.37 -18.05
N LYS A 195 6.72 -10.08 -17.46
CA LYS A 195 8.16 -9.80 -17.65
C LYS A 195 8.72 -10.24 -19.00
N ASN A 196 8.00 -11.11 -19.72
CA ASN A 196 8.38 -11.63 -21.02
C ASN A 196 7.56 -11.02 -22.18
N ALA A 197 6.64 -10.10 -21.87
CA ALA A 197 5.80 -9.37 -22.83
C ALA A 197 6.44 -8.03 -23.21
#